data_AF-A0A844Z355-F1
#
_entry.id   AF-A0A844Z355-F1
#
_cell.length_a   1.000
_cell.length_b   1.000
_cell.length_c   1.000
_cell.angle_alpha   90.00
_cell.angle_beta   90.00
_cell.angle_gamma   90.00
#
_symmetry.space_group_name_H-M   'P 1'
#
loop_
_entity.id
_entity.type
_entity.pdbx_description
1 polymer ?
#
loop_
_entity_poly.entity_id
_entity_poly.type
_entity_poly.pdbx_seq_one_letter_code
_entity_poly.pdbx_strand_id
1 'polypeptide(L)'
;MTARDLTAEQRAADYFHHIDMGFLNRRLCMSALMQDGRAFYAQNARVGHDHLTRLSNDHLLVTLLLDRCDSVGAPTLIEAVGKGKPKYLFRSTHALAPCPEVYTAERVTQQVLTDIELDKPLRLSYHTEHIVSSTGKMMLAQGSDDNYLESIVGLVHDKDGRWEIEPLVMGAPWLDHPRNGKHSGDLMWLGRDFGEILAEDIDEFSNLTDVKVTSADEWMSVMRDLSEEDVKQKIATLFAEPTKKDWGGERNDLFTAQMHVLGGRRTAAFLLKGPTNFREMTLDMCGKRADQVLRLTESGADISVVQHSHQIGEAVRSTLRQLTVTPGRAKKYCTIDGQTTYRILKANKLL
;
A
#
# COMPACT_ATOMS: atom_id res chain seq x y z
N MET A 1 8.57 13.50 -1.41
CA MET A 1 7.98 13.83 -2.72
C MET A 1 6.51 13.45 -2.60
N THR A 2 5.60 13.96 -3.42
CA THR A 2 4.18 13.57 -3.36
C THR A 2 3.77 12.96 -4.69
N ALA A 3 2.64 12.27 -4.73
CA ALA A 3 2.09 11.75 -5.99
C ALA A 3 1.96 12.84 -7.08
N ARG A 4 1.81 14.11 -6.70
CA ARG A 4 1.73 15.26 -7.62
C ARG A 4 3.05 15.61 -8.32
N ASP A 5 4.18 15.18 -7.75
CA ASP A 5 5.50 15.41 -8.34
C ASP A 5 5.81 14.39 -9.45
N LEU A 6 5.00 13.33 -9.56
CA LEU A 6 5.10 12.32 -10.61
C LEU A 6 4.33 12.74 -11.87
N THR A 7 4.73 12.23 -13.04
CA THR A 7 3.87 12.31 -14.22
C THR A 7 2.71 11.31 -14.12
N ALA A 8 1.66 11.51 -14.92
CA ALA A 8 0.55 10.57 -14.98
C ALA A 8 1.02 9.17 -15.38
N GLU A 9 1.94 9.07 -16.36
CA GLU A 9 2.51 7.81 -16.83
C GLU A 9 3.27 7.10 -15.71
N GLN A 10 4.02 7.84 -14.90
CA GLN A 10 4.74 7.28 -13.76
C GLN A 10 3.79 6.76 -12.68
N ARG A 11 2.67 7.46 -12.41
CA ARG A 11 1.66 6.99 -11.46
C ARG A 11 0.97 5.72 -11.95
N ALA A 12 0.59 5.70 -13.23
CA ALA A 12 -0.12 4.59 -13.87
C ALA A 12 0.73 3.33 -14.05
N ALA A 13 2.06 3.46 -14.15
CA ALA A 13 2.96 2.35 -14.42
C ALA A 13 2.93 1.25 -13.33
N ASP A 14 2.93 -0.01 -13.78
CA ASP A 14 2.95 -1.20 -12.91
C ASP A 14 4.39 -1.57 -12.52
N TYR A 15 4.98 -0.77 -11.63
CA TYR A 15 6.34 -1.02 -11.15
C TYR A 15 6.43 -2.24 -10.24
N PHE A 16 7.51 -2.99 -10.39
CA PHE A 16 7.97 -3.97 -9.44
C PHE A 16 8.59 -3.27 -8.23
N HIS A 17 7.95 -3.40 -7.08
CA HIS A 17 8.41 -2.85 -5.81
C HIS A 17 9.40 -3.80 -5.15
N HIS A 18 10.69 -3.49 -5.25
CA HIS A 18 11.75 -4.25 -4.62
C HIS A 18 12.02 -3.78 -3.18
N ILE A 19 12.85 -4.53 -2.46
CA ILE A 19 13.34 -4.15 -1.12
C ILE A 19 14.85 -4.01 -1.19
N ASP A 20 15.36 -2.80 -0.95
CA ASP A 20 16.78 -2.57 -0.74
C ASP A 20 17.13 -2.95 0.70
N MET A 21 17.72 -4.13 0.89
CA MET A 21 17.71 -4.81 2.18
C MET A 21 18.68 -4.18 3.19
N GLY A 22 18.14 -3.71 4.31
CA GLY A 22 18.92 -3.41 5.52
C GLY A 22 19.11 -4.65 6.40
N PHE A 23 18.18 -5.60 6.30
CA PHE A 23 18.14 -6.85 7.05
C PHE A 23 17.80 -8.02 6.12
N LEU A 24 18.52 -9.14 6.23
CA LEU A 24 18.26 -10.34 5.43
C LEU A 24 18.60 -11.65 6.17
N ASN A 25 17.57 -12.38 6.58
CA ASN A 25 17.71 -13.73 7.10
C ASN A 25 17.73 -14.75 5.94
N ARG A 26 18.92 -14.93 5.33
CA ARG A 26 19.12 -15.79 4.15
C ARG A 26 18.58 -17.22 4.35
N ARG A 27 18.74 -17.79 5.55
CA ARG A 27 18.28 -19.16 5.86
C ARG A 27 16.76 -19.26 5.77
N LEU A 28 16.04 -18.30 6.36
CA LEU A 28 14.58 -18.28 6.30
C LEU A 28 14.07 -17.96 4.90
N CYS A 29 14.69 -17.01 4.20
CA CYS A 29 14.36 -16.72 2.79
C CYS A 29 14.48 -17.97 1.92
N MET A 30 15.61 -18.69 2.01
CA MET A 30 15.81 -19.94 1.26
C MET A 30 14.78 -21.01 1.63
N SER A 31 14.36 -21.07 2.88
CA SER A 31 13.31 -22.01 3.33
C SER A 31 11.94 -21.66 2.74
N ALA A 32 11.65 -20.37 2.53
CA ALA A 32 10.39 -19.90 1.97
C ALA A 32 10.27 -20.13 0.45
N LEU A 33 11.38 -20.19 -0.29
CA LEU A 33 11.41 -20.37 -1.75
C LEU A 33 10.95 -21.74 -2.27
N MET A 34 10.71 -22.72 -1.41
CA MET A 34 10.42 -24.12 -1.79
C MET A 34 11.50 -24.72 -2.72
N GLN A 35 11.27 -25.88 -3.32
CA GLN A 35 12.32 -26.63 -4.02
C GLN A 35 12.72 -25.99 -5.36
N ASP A 36 11.74 -25.56 -6.13
CA ASP A 36 11.88 -24.89 -7.43
C ASP A 36 12.61 -23.55 -7.30
N GLY A 37 12.19 -22.69 -6.37
CA GLY A 37 12.85 -21.41 -6.13
C GLY A 37 14.30 -21.57 -5.65
N ARG A 38 14.58 -22.57 -4.79
CA ARG A 38 15.96 -22.91 -4.37
C ARG A 38 16.82 -23.41 -5.53
N ALA A 39 16.25 -24.23 -6.42
CA ALA A 39 16.95 -24.72 -7.60
C ALA A 39 17.27 -23.58 -8.57
N PHE A 40 16.31 -22.68 -8.82
CA PHE A 40 16.53 -21.50 -9.64
C PHE A 40 17.61 -20.59 -9.05
N TYR A 41 17.56 -20.32 -7.74
CA TYR A 41 18.59 -19.54 -7.06
C TYR A 41 19.98 -20.18 -7.24
N ALA A 42 20.12 -21.49 -7.01
CA ALA A 42 21.40 -22.18 -7.15
C ALA A 42 21.97 -22.12 -8.58
N GLN A 43 21.11 -22.10 -9.60
CA GLN A 43 21.53 -22.01 -11.01
C GLN A 43 21.92 -20.60 -11.45
N ASN A 44 21.34 -19.56 -10.83
CA ASN A 44 21.49 -18.17 -11.25
C ASN A 44 22.35 -17.32 -10.30
N ALA A 45 22.66 -17.84 -9.11
CA ALA A 45 23.56 -17.17 -8.18
C ALA A 45 24.98 -17.08 -8.77
N ARG A 46 25.59 -15.91 -8.61
CA ARG A 46 26.97 -15.68 -9.02
C ARG A 46 27.92 -16.42 -8.09
N VAL A 47 28.95 -17.02 -8.69
CA VAL A 47 30.03 -17.70 -7.98
C VAL A 47 31.04 -16.65 -7.51
N GLY A 48 31.38 -16.65 -6.21
CA GLY A 48 32.34 -15.72 -5.62
C GLY A 48 32.00 -15.38 -4.18
N HIS A 49 32.93 -14.72 -3.51
CA HIS A 49 32.80 -14.30 -2.10
C HIS A 49 33.04 -12.80 -1.90
N ASP A 50 33.29 -12.05 -2.99
CA ASP A 50 33.41 -10.61 -2.92
C ASP A 50 32.06 -9.95 -2.59
N HIS A 51 32.14 -8.69 -2.17
CA HIS A 51 30.98 -7.94 -1.71
C HIS A 51 29.91 -7.76 -2.80
N LEU A 52 30.31 -7.50 -4.05
CA LEU A 52 29.37 -7.28 -5.16
C LEU A 52 28.66 -8.58 -5.53
N THR A 53 29.38 -9.70 -5.51
CA THR A 53 28.77 -11.03 -5.72
C THR A 53 27.74 -11.34 -4.64
N ARG A 54 28.08 -11.11 -3.36
CA ARG A 54 27.15 -11.32 -2.25
C ARG A 54 25.90 -10.43 -2.38
N LEU A 55 26.10 -9.14 -2.65
CA LEU A 55 25.00 -8.19 -2.82
C LEU A 55 24.09 -8.59 -4.00
N SER A 56 24.68 -8.92 -5.15
CA SER A 56 23.92 -9.39 -6.32
C SER A 56 23.07 -10.63 -6.01
N ASN A 57 23.63 -11.57 -5.24
CA ASN A 57 22.93 -12.79 -4.83
C ASN A 57 21.82 -12.49 -3.80
N ASP A 58 22.04 -11.55 -2.89
CA ASP A 58 21.02 -11.10 -1.94
C ASP A 58 19.83 -10.44 -2.65
N HIS A 59 20.07 -9.59 -3.66
CA HIS A 59 18.99 -9.03 -4.49
C HIS A 59 18.23 -10.12 -5.24
N LEU A 60 18.91 -11.09 -5.85
CA LEU A 60 18.26 -12.25 -6.49
C LEU A 60 17.36 -13.01 -5.49
N LEU A 61 17.86 -13.27 -4.28
CA LEU A 61 17.10 -13.96 -3.24
C LEU A 61 15.83 -13.19 -2.86
N VAL A 62 15.92 -11.87 -2.69
CA VAL A 62 14.76 -11.02 -2.38
C VAL A 62 13.77 -11.00 -3.54
N THR A 63 14.23 -10.89 -4.79
CA THR A 63 13.35 -10.93 -5.97
C THR A 63 12.57 -12.24 -6.02
N LEU A 64 13.23 -13.39 -5.81
CA LEU A 64 12.56 -14.70 -5.78
C LEU A 64 11.59 -14.82 -4.60
N LEU A 65 11.91 -14.22 -3.45
CA LEU A 65 11.03 -14.21 -2.29
C LEU A 65 9.76 -13.41 -2.56
N LEU A 66 9.88 -12.26 -3.24
CA LEU A 66 8.74 -11.45 -3.65
C LEU A 66 7.88 -12.17 -4.70
N ASP A 67 8.50 -12.85 -5.67
CA ASP A 67 7.77 -13.71 -6.62
C ASP A 67 7.02 -14.83 -5.90
N ARG A 68 7.63 -15.41 -4.87
CA ARG A 68 6.97 -16.42 -4.05
C ARG A 68 5.76 -15.83 -3.33
N CYS A 69 5.91 -14.64 -2.73
CA CYS A 69 4.80 -13.92 -2.10
C CYS A 69 3.66 -13.64 -3.08
N ASP A 70 3.96 -13.20 -4.30
CA ASP A 70 2.97 -13.03 -5.37
C ASP A 70 2.26 -14.35 -5.70
N SER A 71 3.01 -15.43 -5.90
CA SER A 71 2.47 -16.75 -6.30
C SER A 71 1.49 -17.36 -5.29
N VAL A 72 1.64 -17.04 -3.99
CA VAL A 72 0.77 -17.55 -2.92
C VAL A 72 -0.30 -16.55 -2.51
N GLY A 73 -0.34 -15.37 -3.11
CA GLY A 73 -1.21 -14.28 -2.66
C GLY A 73 -0.93 -13.91 -1.21
N ALA A 74 0.34 -13.70 -0.86
CA ALA A 74 0.73 -13.34 0.50
C ALA A 74 0.02 -12.04 0.91
N PRO A 75 -0.75 -12.07 2.02
CA PRO A 75 -1.52 -10.91 2.49
C PRO A 75 -0.62 -9.79 2.99
N THR A 76 -1.22 -8.62 3.21
CA THR A 76 -0.62 -7.57 4.04
C THR A 76 -0.53 -8.02 5.50
N LEU A 77 0.26 -7.34 6.33
CA LEU A 77 0.38 -7.64 7.76
C LEU A 77 -0.97 -7.52 8.46
N ILE A 78 -1.73 -6.48 8.14
CA ILE A 78 -3.05 -6.20 8.70
C ILE A 78 -4.04 -7.30 8.29
N GLU A 79 -4.06 -7.69 7.02
CA GLU A 79 -4.84 -8.83 6.52
C GLU A 79 -4.43 -10.16 7.20
N ALA A 80 -3.13 -10.39 7.38
CA ALA A 80 -2.60 -11.62 7.98
C ALA A 80 -3.05 -11.77 9.44
N VAL A 81 -3.00 -10.69 10.21
CA VAL A 81 -3.48 -10.61 11.59
C VAL A 81 -4.99 -10.84 11.65
N GLY A 82 -5.76 -10.22 10.76
CA GLY A 82 -7.21 -10.38 10.68
C GLY A 82 -7.68 -11.82 10.41
N LYS A 83 -6.84 -12.65 9.77
CA LYS A 83 -7.17 -14.05 9.45
C LYS A 83 -7.06 -15.00 10.65
N GLY A 84 -6.40 -14.60 11.74
CA GLY A 84 -6.39 -15.35 13.00
C GLY A 84 -5.78 -16.76 12.94
N LYS A 85 -4.88 -17.07 12.00
CA LYS A 85 -4.12 -18.35 12.05
C LYS A 85 -2.85 -18.19 12.89
N PRO A 86 -2.32 -19.30 13.44
CA PRO A 86 -1.13 -19.26 14.29
C PRO A 86 0.13 -18.69 13.63
N LYS A 87 0.24 -18.83 12.30
CA LYS A 87 1.39 -18.38 11.52
C LYS A 87 0.99 -18.02 10.10
N TYR A 88 1.44 -16.86 9.62
CA TYR A 88 1.22 -16.40 8.23
C TYR A 88 2.46 -15.75 7.65
N LEU A 89 2.77 -16.06 6.38
CA LEU A 89 3.64 -15.25 5.56
C LEU A 89 2.88 -13.98 5.15
N PHE A 90 3.53 -12.82 5.26
CA PHE A 90 2.96 -11.54 4.83
C PHE A 90 4.01 -10.69 4.12
N ARG A 91 3.54 -9.62 3.47
CA ARG A 91 4.39 -8.56 2.91
C ARG A 91 3.73 -7.20 3.07
N SER A 92 4.44 -6.21 3.59
CA SER A 92 3.88 -4.86 3.81
C SER A 92 4.98 -3.82 3.97
N THR A 93 4.59 -2.55 3.94
CA THR A 93 5.48 -1.42 4.23
C THR A 93 4.96 -0.68 5.44
N HIS A 94 5.79 -0.51 6.47
CA HIS A 94 5.38 0.10 7.74
C HIS A 94 6.46 1.02 8.31
N ALA A 95 6.01 2.01 9.08
CA ALA A 95 6.86 2.75 9.99
C ALA A 95 7.18 1.90 11.23
N LEU A 96 8.40 2.00 11.74
CA LEU A 96 8.85 1.28 12.93
C LEU A 96 9.20 2.27 14.04
N ALA A 97 8.91 1.94 15.30
CA ALA A 97 9.37 2.78 16.42
C ALA A 97 10.91 2.74 16.53
N PRO A 98 11.57 3.78 17.06
CA PRO A 98 13.02 3.77 17.29
C PRO A 98 13.49 2.54 18.08
N CYS A 99 14.65 1.98 17.73
CA CYS A 99 15.26 0.82 18.41
C CYS A 99 16.78 0.95 18.49
N PRO A 100 17.32 1.88 19.31
CA PRO A 100 18.76 2.10 19.42
C PRO A 100 19.55 0.86 19.89
N GLU A 101 18.88 -0.10 20.53
CA GLU A 101 19.46 -1.36 20.99
C GLU A 101 20.04 -2.21 19.85
N VAL A 102 19.69 -1.96 18.58
CA VAL A 102 20.30 -2.66 17.44
C VAL A 102 21.82 -2.53 17.40
N TYR A 103 22.39 -1.51 18.03
CA TYR A 103 23.84 -1.31 18.12
C TYR A 103 24.53 -2.16 19.18
N THR A 104 23.82 -2.55 20.24
CA THR A 104 24.43 -3.15 21.43
C THR A 104 23.91 -4.54 21.74
N ALA A 105 22.67 -4.86 21.37
CA ALA A 105 22.04 -6.14 21.66
C ALA A 105 22.20 -7.15 20.53
N GLU A 106 22.31 -8.42 20.92
CA GLU A 106 22.33 -9.55 19.99
C GLU A 106 20.95 -9.78 19.35
N ARG A 107 19.90 -9.66 20.16
CA ARG A 107 18.50 -9.75 19.74
C ARG A 107 17.73 -8.54 20.22
N VAL A 108 16.85 -8.03 19.36
CA VAL A 108 16.01 -6.87 19.67
C VAL A 108 14.54 -7.17 19.41
N THR A 109 13.67 -6.36 19.99
CA THR A 109 12.26 -6.34 19.66
C THR A 109 11.82 -4.91 19.40
N GLN A 110 11.26 -4.66 18.22
CA GLN A 110 10.89 -3.34 17.74
C GLN A 110 9.38 -3.26 17.47
N GLN A 111 8.75 -2.13 17.77
CA GLN A 111 7.32 -1.94 17.51
C GLN A 111 7.08 -1.59 16.05
N VAL A 112 6.07 -2.22 15.45
CA VAL A 112 5.51 -1.78 14.15
C VAL A 112 4.40 -0.78 14.44
N LEU A 113 4.44 0.37 13.77
CA LEU A 113 3.44 1.43 13.92
C LEU A 113 2.33 1.25 12.88
N THR A 114 1.08 1.40 13.33
CA THR A 114 -0.11 1.30 12.48
C THR A 114 -1.12 2.36 12.90
N ASP A 115 -1.85 2.90 11.92
CA ASP A 115 -2.94 3.85 12.18
C ASP A 115 -4.23 3.14 12.64
N ILE A 116 -4.34 1.84 12.37
CA ILE A 116 -5.47 1.01 12.80
C ILE A 116 -5.24 0.47 14.21
N GLU A 117 -6.28 0.52 15.03
CA GLU A 117 -6.31 -0.13 16.33
C GLU A 117 -6.46 -1.66 16.18
N LEU A 118 -5.42 -2.38 16.60
CA LEU A 118 -5.40 -3.85 16.65
C LEU A 118 -5.70 -4.34 18.07
N ASP A 119 -6.13 -5.60 18.18
CA ASP A 119 -6.39 -6.26 19.45
C ASP A 119 -5.12 -6.51 20.29
N LYS A 120 -3.98 -6.66 19.61
CA LYS A 120 -2.67 -6.88 20.20
C LYS A 120 -1.62 -6.01 19.49
N PRO A 121 -0.58 -5.53 20.18
CA PRO A 121 0.50 -4.80 19.56
C PRO A 121 1.32 -5.68 18.60
N LEU A 122 1.84 -5.07 17.52
CA LEU A 122 2.74 -5.69 16.55
C LEU A 122 4.21 -5.48 16.95
N ARG A 123 4.97 -6.57 17.02
CA ARG A 123 6.37 -6.56 17.44
C ARG A 123 7.24 -7.36 16.48
N LEU A 124 8.24 -6.72 15.88
CA LEU A 124 9.32 -7.36 15.14
C LEU A 124 10.36 -7.90 16.12
N SER A 125 10.71 -9.18 16.02
CA SER A 125 11.75 -9.79 16.86
C SER A 125 12.81 -10.43 15.97
N TYR A 126 14.05 -9.95 16.07
CA TYR A 126 15.13 -10.39 15.19
C TYR A 126 16.50 -10.31 15.84
N HIS A 127 17.44 -11.06 15.27
CA HIS A 127 18.84 -11.05 15.66
C HIS A 127 19.60 -10.03 14.80
N THR A 128 20.43 -9.20 15.44
CA THR A 128 21.16 -8.11 14.77
C THR A 128 22.25 -8.60 13.82
N GLU A 129 22.63 -9.89 13.86
CA GLU A 129 23.60 -10.50 12.94
C GLU A 129 23.12 -10.56 11.48
N HIS A 130 21.81 -10.45 11.27
CA HIS A 130 21.19 -10.47 9.94
C HIS A 130 21.06 -9.06 9.33
N ILE A 131 21.51 -8.02 10.04
CA ILE A 131 21.62 -6.67 9.48
C ILE A 131 22.80 -6.67 8.50
N VAL A 132 22.55 -6.30 7.26
CA VAL A 132 23.51 -6.42 6.14
C VAL A 132 24.06 -5.08 5.66
N SER A 133 23.52 -3.95 6.14
CA SER A 133 24.04 -2.62 5.81
C SER A 133 24.07 -1.70 7.03
N SER A 134 25.08 -0.83 7.11
CA SER A 134 25.20 0.17 8.17
C SER A 134 24.10 1.21 8.11
N THR A 135 23.65 1.59 6.90
CA THR A 135 22.51 2.48 6.68
C THR A 135 21.22 1.84 7.19
N GLY A 136 20.98 0.56 6.88
CA GLY A 136 19.83 -0.18 7.42
C GLY A 136 19.87 -0.27 8.95
N LYS A 137 21.05 -0.48 9.54
CA LYS A 137 21.22 -0.45 10.99
C LYS A 137 20.82 0.89 11.61
N MET A 138 21.26 1.99 10.98
CA MET A 138 20.92 3.35 11.39
C MET A 138 19.42 3.62 11.27
N MET A 139 18.80 3.26 10.14
CA MET A 139 17.36 3.42 9.91
C MET A 139 16.53 2.65 10.95
N LEU A 140 16.90 1.40 11.25
CA LEU A 140 16.24 0.62 12.31
C LEU A 140 16.42 1.25 13.70
N ALA A 141 17.58 1.86 13.97
CA ALA A 141 17.83 2.52 15.25
C ALA A 141 16.98 3.79 15.42
N GLN A 142 16.87 4.60 14.36
CA GLN A 142 16.12 5.86 14.35
C GLN A 142 14.61 5.64 14.21
N GLY A 143 14.18 4.56 13.53
CA GLY A 143 12.77 4.29 13.28
C GLY A 143 12.07 5.43 12.52
N SER A 144 10.81 5.68 12.85
CA SER A 144 9.93 6.63 12.17
C SER A 144 10.22 8.09 12.46
N ASP A 145 11.13 8.42 13.38
CA ASP A 145 11.44 9.81 13.75
C ASP A 145 11.92 10.66 12.55
N ASP A 146 12.48 9.99 11.53
CA ASP A 146 12.93 10.59 10.26
C ASP A 146 12.04 10.18 9.06
N ASN A 147 10.78 9.79 9.30
CA ASN A 147 9.84 9.29 8.28
C ASN A 147 10.38 8.09 7.47
N TYR A 148 11.17 7.22 8.12
CA TYR A 148 11.60 5.97 7.50
C TYR A 148 10.45 4.96 7.47
N LEU A 149 10.27 4.37 6.29
CA LEU A 149 9.37 3.25 6.06
C LEU A 149 10.21 2.03 5.71
N GLU A 150 9.84 0.88 6.26
CA GLU A 150 10.48 -0.39 6.01
C GLU A 150 9.51 -1.29 5.24
N SER A 151 9.92 -1.73 4.06
CA SER A 151 9.29 -2.83 3.33
C SER A 151 9.75 -4.15 3.93
N ILE A 152 8.78 -4.97 4.35
CA ILE A 152 9.00 -6.17 5.15
C ILE A 152 8.35 -7.36 4.46
N VAL A 153 9.09 -8.45 4.34
CA VAL A 153 8.52 -9.80 4.19
C VAL A 153 8.85 -10.57 5.46
N GLY A 154 7.85 -11.19 6.05
CA GLY A 154 8.02 -11.83 7.35
C GLY A 154 6.98 -12.90 7.63
N LEU A 155 7.18 -13.58 8.75
CA LEU A 155 6.21 -14.49 9.33
C LEU A 155 5.59 -13.82 10.55
N VAL A 156 4.27 -13.65 10.57
CA VAL A 156 3.55 -13.16 11.75
C VAL A 156 3.01 -14.36 12.54
N HIS A 157 3.15 -14.29 13.85
CA HIS A 157 2.76 -15.30 14.82
C HIS A 157 1.77 -14.71 15.82
N ASP A 158 0.70 -15.45 16.10
CA ASP A 158 -0.14 -15.15 17.25
C ASP A 158 0.55 -15.64 18.53
N LYS A 159 0.86 -14.72 19.45
CA LYS A 159 1.34 -15.04 20.80
C LYS A 159 0.46 -14.36 21.84
N ASP A 160 0.51 -14.89 23.06
CA ASP A 160 -0.23 -14.32 24.18
C ASP A 160 0.16 -12.85 24.39
N GLY A 161 -0.80 -11.96 24.15
CA GLY A 161 -0.67 -10.51 24.33
C GLY A 161 0.09 -9.74 23.23
N ARG A 162 0.56 -10.37 22.15
CA ARG A 162 1.19 -9.66 21.01
C ARG A 162 1.16 -10.47 19.71
N TRP A 163 1.17 -9.76 18.59
CA TRP A 163 1.53 -10.33 17.29
C TRP A 163 3.05 -10.23 17.12
N GLU A 164 3.74 -11.37 17.07
CA GLU A 164 5.20 -11.41 16.93
C GLU A 164 5.60 -11.70 15.48
N ILE A 165 6.47 -10.87 14.94
CA ILE A 165 6.92 -10.92 13.56
C ILE A 165 8.38 -11.38 13.51
N GLU A 166 8.62 -12.46 12.78
CA GLU A 166 9.94 -12.94 12.40
C GLU A 166 10.25 -12.46 10.97
N PRO A 167 11.07 -11.40 10.79
CA PRO A 167 11.36 -10.88 9.46
C PRO A 167 12.26 -11.85 8.67
N LEU A 168 11.93 -12.01 7.39
CA LEU A 168 12.78 -12.68 6.40
C LEU A 168 13.70 -11.64 5.75
N VAL A 169 13.13 -10.52 5.34
CA VAL A 169 13.83 -9.35 4.81
C VAL A 169 13.13 -8.08 5.28
N MET A 170 13.93 -7.06 5.59
CA MET A 170 13.47 -5.69 5.81
C MET A 170 14.41 -4.73 5.09
N GLY A 171 13.88 -3.64 4.59
CA GLY A 171 14.68 -2.61 3.96
C GLY A 171 13.85 -1.49 3.34
N ALA A 172 14.54 -0.57 2.70
CA ALA A 172 13.87 0.57 2.07
C ALA A 172 12.95 0.11 0.92
N PRO A 173 11.75 0.69 0.81
CA PRO A 173 10.94 0.60 -0.40
C PRO A 173 11.73 1.09 -1.61
N TRP A 174 11.92 0.23 -2.62
CA TRP A 174 12.87 0.50 -3.70
C TRP A 174 12.29 0.17 -5.08
N LEU A 175 12.42 1.09 -6.05
CA LEU A 175 11.95 0.87 -7.42
C LEU A 175 13.07 0.73 -8.45
N ASP A 176 14.35 0.85 -8.06
CA ASP A 176 15.43 0.50 -8.98
C ASP A 176 15.60 -1.03 -9.03
N HIS A 177 15.06 -1.61 -10.10
CA HIS A 177 15.09 -3.04 -10.36
C HIS A 177 15.01 -3.30 -11.87
N PRO A 178 15.71 -4.32 -12.43
CA PRO A 178 15.72 -4.59 -13.87
C PRO A 178 14.34 -4.78 -14.52
N ARG A 179 13.33 -5.20 -13.74
CA ARG A 179 11.94 -5.36 -14.20
C ARG A 179 11.22 -4.03 -14.47
N ASN A 180 11.75 -2.92 -13.96
CA ASN A 180 11.22 -1.57 -14.19
C ASN A 180 11.86 -0.90 -15.41
N GLY A 181 12.67 -1.64 -16.17
CA GLY A 181 13.27 -1.17 -17.42
C GLY A 181 14.52 -0.33 -17.23
N LYS A 182 14.98 0.29 -18.32
CA LYS A 182 16.30 0.96 -18.40
C LYS A 182 16.43 2.23 -17.55
N HIS A 183 15.30 2.83 -17.16
CA HIS A 183 15.24 4.08 -16.39
C HIS A 183 14.87 3.84 -14.92
N SER A 184 15.02 2.60 -14.42
CA SER A 184 14.64 2.24 -13.05
C SER A 184 15.41 3.03 -11.98
N GLY A 185 16.64 3.45 -12.29
CA GLY A 185 17.44 4.32 -11.41
C GLY A 185 16.76 5.66 -11.11
N ASP A 186 16.03 6.23 -12.08
CA ASP A 186 15.31 7.50 -11.89
C ASP A 186 14.11 7.34 -10.95
N LEU A 187 13.63 6.10 -10.77
CA LEU A 187 12.49 5.76 -9.92
C LEU A 187 12.90 5.42 -8.49
N MET A 188 14.19 5.24 -8.19
CA MET A 188 14.63 4.64 -6.94
C MET A 188 14.08 5.33 -5.69
N TRP A 189 13.98 6.66 -5.74
CA TRP A 189 13.50 7.50 -4.63
C TRP A 189 11.98 7.56 -4.49
N LEU A 190 11.24 6.97 -5.44
CA LEU A 190 9.79 6.98 -5.47
C LEU A 190 9.17 5.83 -4.66
N GLY A 191 9.97 4.89 -4.16
CA GLY A 191 9.48 3.70 -3.46
C GLY A 191 8.57 4.02 -2.26
N ARG A 192 8.73 5.20 -1.64
CA ARG A 192 7.90 5.65 -0.52
C ARG A 192 6.57 6.26 -0.94
N ASP A 193 6.52 6.86 -2.13
CA ASP A 193 5.42 7.72 -2.58
C ASP A 193 4.62 7.12 -3.75
N PHE A 194 5.08 6.02 -4.36
CA PHE A 194 4.40 5.40 -5.51
C PHE A 194 3.12 4.64 -5.13
N GLY A 195 2.16 4.56 -6.06
CA GLY A 195 0.99 3.70 -5.95
C GLY A 195 -0.35 4.45 -5.85
N GLU A 196 -0.31 5.75 -5.56
CA GLU A 196 -1.47 6.62 -5.72
C GLU A 196 -1.65 7.03 -7.18
N ILE A 197 -2.87 6.88 -7.69
CA ILE A 197 -3.38 7.46 -8.93
C ILE A 197 -4.19 8.69 -8.55
N LEU A 198 -4.02 9.80 -9.27
CA LEU A 198 -4.82 10.99 -9.05
C LEU A 198 -6.12 10.88 -9.85
N ALA A 199 -7.17 11.57 -9.38
CA ALA A 199 -8.46 11.54 -10.05
C ALA A 199 -8.36 12.03 -11.51
N GLU A 200 -7.51 13.02 -11.79
CA GLU A 200 -7.28 13.53 -13.15
C GLU A 200 -6.61 12.53 -14.11
N ASP A 201 -5.98 11.47 -13.60
CA ASP A 201 -5.38 10.42 -14.43
C ASP A 201 -6.41 9.38 -14.89
N ILE A 202 -7.62 9.42 -14.32
CA ILE A 202 -8.74 8.54 -14.70
C ILE A 202 -9.49 9.23 -15.84
N ASP A 203 -9.59 8.56 -16.99
CA ASP A 203 -10.09 9.18 -18.22
C ASP A 203 -11.53 9.68 -18.05
N GLU A 204 -12.38 8.93 -17.33
CA GLU A 204 -13.76 9.32 -17.02
C GLU A 204 -13.87 10.57 -16.13
N PHE A 205 -12.79 10.92 -15.43
CA PHE A 205 -12.73 12.06 -14.51
C PHE A 205 -11.88 13.21 -15.06
N SER A 206 -11.12 13.00 -16.14
CA SER A 206 -10.15 13.94 -16.71
C SER A 206 -10.65 15.39 -16.87
N ASN A 207 -11.92 15.57 -17.25
CA ASN A 207 -12.56 16.89 -17.40
C ASN A 207 -12.58 17.74 -16.10
N LEU A 208 -12.30 17.15 -14.93
CA LEU A 208 -12.21 17.88 -13.66
C LEU A 208 -11.16 19.00 -13.68
N THR A 209 -10.15 18.90 -14.56
CA THR A 209 -9.10 19.91 -14.75
C THR A 209 -9.65 21.23 -15.28
N ASP A 210 -10.77 21.20 -15.98
CA ASP A 210 -11.41 22.40 -16.56
C ASP A 210 -12.20 23.20 -15.51
N VAL A 211 -12.49 22.60 -14.35
CA VAL A 211 -13.24 23.23 -13.27
C VAL A 211 -12.30 23.91 -12.30
N LYS A 212 -12.37 25.24 -12.27
CA LYS A 212 -11.75 26.07 -11.23
C LYS A 212 -12.73 26.26 -10.07
N VAL A 213 -12.28 25.96 -8.87
CA VAL A 213 -13.01 26.22 -7.62
C VAL A 213 -12.55 27.57 -7.09
N THR A 214 -13.49 28.47 -6.84
CA THR A 214 -13.22 29.86 -6.44
C THR A 214 -13.10 30.04 -4.93
N SER A 215 -13.81 29.23 -4.15
CA SER A 215 -13.76 29.25 -2.68
C SER A 215 -14.09 27.88 -2.08
N ALA A 216 -13.80 27.71 -0.79
CA ALA A 216 -14.21 26.51 -0.06
C ALA A 216 -15.74 26.41 0.04
N ASP A 217 -16.42 27.54 0.30
CA ASP A 217 -17.88 27.59 0.43
C ASP A 217 -18.62 27.13 -0.83
N GLU A 218 -18.06 27.39 -2.02
CA GLU A 218 -18.63 26.98 -3.30
C GLU A 218 -18.85 25.47 -3.37
N TRP A 219 -17.82 24.67 -3.09
CA TRP A 219 -17.95 23.21 -3.16
C TRP A 219 -18.55 22.64 -1.88
N MET A 220 -18.26 23.23 -0.72
CA MET A 220 -18.75 22.71 0.57
C MET A 220 -20.27 22.82 0.69
N SER A 221 -20.88 23.89 0.17
CA SER A 221 -22.34 24.03 0.16
C SER A 221 -23.01 22.90 -0.63
N VAL A 222 -22.51 22.59 -1.82
CA VAL A 222 -23.03 21.51 -2.67
C VAL A 222 -22.79 20.13 -2.05
N MET A 223 -21.56 19.86 -1.59
CA MET A 223 -21.22 18.54 -1.05
C MET A 223 -21.89 18.24 0.29
N ARG A 224 -22.36 19.24 1.04
CA ARG A 224 -23.13 19.05 2.26
C ARG A 224 -24.52 18.46 2.01
N ASP A 225 -25.10 18.78 0.85
CA ASP A 225 -26.47 18.41 0.50
C ASP A 225 -26.54 17.15 -0.38
N LEU A 226 -25.42 16.75 -1.00
CA LEU A 226 -25.33 15.53 -1.80
C LEU A 226 -25.25 14.28 -0.91
N SER A 227 -26.25 13.40 -1.01
CA SER A 227 -26.21 12.13 -0.28
C SER A 227 -25.19 11.15 -0.85
N GLU A 228 -24.79 10.15 -0.06
CA GLU A 228 -23.91 9.06 -0.51
C GLU A 228 -24.48 8.33 -1.74
N GLU A 229 -25.80 8.07 -1.74
CA GLU A 229 -26.50 7.40 -2.84
C GLU A 229 -26.51 8.28 -4.11
N ASP A 230 -26.71 9.60 -3.98
CA ASP A 230 -26.65 10.51 -5.13
C ASP A 230 -25.25 10.52 -5.75
N VAL A 231 -24.20 10.57 -4.92
CA VAL A 231 -22.80 10.49 -5.38
C VAL A 231 -22.56 9.15 -6.07
N LYS A 232 -22.99 8.04 -5.47
CA LYS A 232 -22.89 6.68 -6.03
C LYS A 232 -23.52 6.58 -7.41
N GLN A 233 -24.75 7.08 -7.58
CA GLN A 233 -25.46 7.07 -8.86
C GLN A 233 -24.77 7.93 -9.93
N LYS A 234 -24.30 9.12 -9.56
CA LYS A 234 -23.59 10.02 -10.49
C LYS A 234 -22.25 9.42 -10.92
N ILE A 235 -21.47 8.84 -10.00
CA ILE A 235 -20.22 8.14 -10.34
C ILE A 235 -20.50 6.92 -11.22
N ALA A 236 -21.51 6.11 -10.89
CA ALA A 236 -21.86 4.95 -11.71
C ALA A 236 -22.27 5.33 -13.14
N THR A 237 -22.94 6.49 -13.31
CA THR A 237 -23.29 7.05 -14.62
C THR A 237 -22.05 7.33 -15.48
N LEU A 238 -20.95 7.82 -14.88
CA LEU A 238 -19.70 8.08 -15.60
C LEU A 238 -19.09 6.79 -16.19
N PHE A 239 -19.32 5.65 -15.55
CA PHE A 239 -18.86 4.34 -16.01
C PHE A 239 -19.90 3.56 -16.81
N ALA A 240 -21.09 4.13 -17.05
CA ALA A 240 -22.25 3.44 -17.63
C ALA A 240 -22.63 2.13 -16.90
N GLU A 241 -22.46 2.10 -15.57
CA GLU A 241 -22.77 0.96 -14.71
C GLU A 241 -24.06 1.19 -13.90
N PRO A 242 -24.87 0.16 -13.64
CA PRO A 242 -26.02 0.29 -12.74
C PRO A 242 -25.57 0.26 -11.27
N THR A 243 -26.27 1.01 -10.40
CA THR A 243 -26.08 0.89 -8.95
C THR A 243 -26.82 -0.33 -8.40
N LYS A 244 -26.24 -0.96 -7.36
CA LYS A 244 -26.87 -2.05 -6.60
C LYS A 244 -27.27 -1.53 -5.22
N LYS A 245 -28.37 -2.07 -4.69
CA LYS A 245 -28.79 -1.80 -3.31
C LYS A 245 -27.77 -2.36 -2.32
N ASP A 246 -27.48 -1.55 -1.30
CA ASP A 246 -26.54 -1.91 -0.24
C ASP A 246 -27.07 -3.08 0.60
N TRP A 247 -26.15 -3.96 1.01
CA TRP A 247 -26.45 -5.00 1.98
C TRP A 247 -25.25 -5.21 2.89
N GLY A 248 -25.51 -5.59 4.15
CA GLY A 248 -24.54 -5.49 5.26
C GLY A 248 -23.23 -6.30 5.16
N GLY A 249 -22.99 -7.02 4.06
CA GLY A 249 -21.75 -7.76 3.80
C GLY A 249 -21.01 -7.35 2.52
N GLU A 250 -21.34 -6.20 1.94
CA GLU A 250 -20.65 -5.73 0.73
C GLU A 250 -19.18 -5.39 0.99
N ARG A 251 -18.36 -5.62 -0.05
CA ARG A 251 -16.92 -5.33 -0.01
C ARG A 251 -16.58 -3.92 -0.48
N ASN A 252 -17.49 -3.30 -1.21
CA ASN A 252 -17.37 -1.99 -1.84
C ASN A 252 -18.78 -1.50 -2.17
N ASP A 253 -18.93 -0.19 -2.29
CA ASP A 253 -20.21 0.46 -2.60
C ASP A 253 -20.45 0.49 -4.12
N LEU A 254 -19.37 0.51 -4.90
CA LEU A 254 -19.38 0.39 -6.36
C LEU A 254 -18.18 -0.43 -6.83
N PHE A 255 -18.40 -1.32 -7.79
CA PHE A 255 -17.34 -2.01 -8.52
C PHE A 255 -17.55 -1.79 -10.02
N THR A 256 -16.50 -1.39 -10.72
CA THR A 256 -16.54 -1.19 -12.17
C THR A 256 -15.38 -1.92 -12.85
N ALA A 257 -15.66 -2.46 -14.02
CA ALA A 257 -14.63 -2.95 -14.93
C ALA A 257 -14.40 -1.99 -16.11
N GLN A 258 -14.97 -0.78 -16.08
CA GLN A 258 -14.95 0.17 -17.19
C GLN A 258 -14.03 1.37 -16.94
N MET A 259 -13.27 1.39 -15.86
CA MET A 259 -12.34 2.50 -15.58
C MET A 259 -11.17 2.46 -16.55
N HIS A 260 -10.81 3.62 -17.11
CA HIS A 260 -9.60 3.77 -17.91
C HIS A 260 -8.61 4.70 -17.20
N VAL A 261 -7.34 4.30 -17.20
CA VAL A 261 -6.23 5.11 -16.72
C VAL A 261 -5.25 5.24 -17.87
N LEU A 262 -5.14 6.44 -18.45
CA LEU A 262 -4.32 6.71 -19.63
C LEU A 262 -4.65 5.77 -20.81
N GLY A 263 -5.95 5.57 -21.07
CA GLY A 263 -6.46 4.66 -22.09
C GLY A 263 -6.36 3.16 -21.75
N GLY A 264 -5.69 2.79 -20.66
CA GLY A 264 -5.60 1.43 -20.18
C GLY A 264 -6.80 1.04 -19.32
N ARG A 265 -7.57 0.04 -19.75
CA ARG A 265 -8.70 -0.49 -18.96
C ARG A 265 -8.21 -1.16 -17.67
N ARG A 266 -8.88 -0.85 -16.55
CA ARG A 266 -8.61 -1.36 -15.19
C ARG A 266 -9.92 -1.63 -14.46
N THR A 267 -9.89 -2.56 -13.50
CA THR A 267 -10.97 -2.75 -12.55
C THR A 267 -10.80 -1.83 -11.35
N ALA A 268 -11.90 -1.30 -10.83
CA ALA A 268 -11.89 -0.44 -9.66
C ALA A 268 -13.01 -0.79 -8.68
N ALA A 269 -12.70 -0.68 -7.40
CA ALA A 269 -13.66 -0.79 -6.32
C ALA A 269 -13.68 0.52 -5.53
N PHE A 270 -14.86 0.97 -5.12
CA PHE A 270 -15.07 2.23 -4.43
C PHE A 270 -15.60 1.99 -3.01
N LEU A 271 -15.04 2.73 -2.05
CA LEU A 271 -15.66 3.04 -0.77
C LEU A 271 -16.13 4.50 -0.84
N LEU A 272 -17.43 4.71 -0.80
CA LEU A 272 -18.08 6.01 -0.84
C LEU A 272 -18.53 6.40 0.57
N LYS A 273 -18.38 7.68 0.90
CA LYS A 273 -18.87 8.23 2.17
C LYS A 273 -19.57 9.56 1.97
N GLY A 274 -20.83 9.57 2.39
CA GLY A 274 -21.69 10.75 2.38
C GLY A 274 -21.29 11.82 3.41
N PRO A 275 -22.05 12.92 3.47
CA PRO A 275 -21.74 14.09 4.28
C PRO A 275 -22.17 13.94 5.75
N THR A 276 -22.23 12.74 6.32
CA THR A 276 -22.68 12.55 7.71
C THR A 276 -21.83 13.42 8.67
N ASN A 277 -22.48 14.36 9.37
CA ASN A 277 -21.85 15.39 10.20
C ASN A 277 -20.84 16.32 9.48
N PHE A 278 -20.79 16.27 8.14
CA PHE A 278 -19.95 17.04 7.22
C PHE A 278 -18.62 17.46 7.82
N ARG A 279 -17.80 16.46 8.15
CA ARG A 279 -16.47 16.62 8.74
C ARG A 279 -15.46 15.81 7.95
N GLU A 280 -14.18 16.09 8.20
CA GLU A 280 -13.08 15.30 7.68
C GLU A 280 -13.24 13.81 7.97
N MET A 281 -12.91 12.98 6.97
CA MET A 281 -12.96 11.52 7.09
C MET A 281 -11.86 11.04 8.02
N THR A 282 -12.26 10.33 9.07
CA THR A 282 -11.38 9.66 10.02
C THR A 282 -11.66 8.14 10.02
N LEU A 283 -10.74 7.32 10.55
CA LEU A 283 -10.85 5.86 10.46
C LEU A 283 -12.11 5.27 11.14
N ASP A 284 -12.68 5.97 12.13
CA ASP A 284 -13.96 5.59 12.76
C ASP A 284 -15.16 5.67 11.81
N MET A 285 -15.05 6.44 10.72
CA MET A 285 -16.06 6.50 9.65
C MET A 285 -15.96 5.31 8.68
N CYS A 286 -14.86 4.56 8.71
CA CYS A 286 -14.59 3.39 7.86
C CYS A 286 -14.98 2.07 8.53
N GLY A 287 -15.95 2.11 9.45
CA GLY A 287 -16.38 0.97 10.24
C GLY A 287 -15.44 0.62 11.40
N LYS A 288 -15.73 -0.49 12.09
CA LYS A 288 -15.02 -0.87 13.31
C LYS A 288 -13.61 -1.34 12.95
N ARG A 289 -12.59 -0.64 13.45
CA ARG A 289 -11.16 -0.90 13.12
C ARG A 289 -10.86 -0.74 11.63
N ALA A 290 -11.51 0.21 10.97
CA ALA A 290 -11.33 0.48 9.53
C ALA A 290 -11.58 -0.74 8.61
N ASP A 291 -12.49 -1.63 9.02
CA ASP A 291 -12.79 -2.87 8.31
C ASP A 291 -13.35 -2.65 6.90
N GLN A 292 -13.96 -1.49 6.61
CA GLN A 292 -14.40 -1.15 5.26
C GLN A 292 -13.23 -0.95 4.29
N VAL A 293 -12.12 -0.35 4.74
CA VAL A 293 -10.93 -0.19 3.90
C VAL A 293 -10.29 -1.55 3.61
N LEU A 294 -10.23 -2.43 4.61
CA LEU A 294 -9.74 -3.80 4.43
C LEU A 294 -10.59 -4.57 3.40
N ARG A 295 -11.92 -4.52 3.54
CA ARG A 295 -12.84 -5.16 2.59
C ARG A 295 -12.69 -4.61 1.16
N LEU A 296 -12.46 -3.30 1.03
CA LEU A 296 -12.21 -2.64 -0.25
C LEU A 296 -10.97 -3.23 -0.93
N THR A 297 -9.85 -3.37 -0.23
CA THR A 297 -8.59 -3.89 -0.81
C THR A 297 -8.64 -5.38 -1.13
N GLU A 298 -9.46 -6.14 -0.39
CA GLU A 298 -9.77 -7.56 -0.62
C GLU A 298 -10.79 -7.80 -1.75
N SER A 299 -11.34 -6.75 -2.37
CA SER A 299 -12.29 -6.87 -3.50
C SER A 299 -11.66 -7.52 -4.73
N GLY A 300 -10.33 -7.46 -4.87
CA GLY A 300 -9.60 -7.96 -6.03
C GLY A 300 -9.49 -6.98 -7.19
N ALA A 301 -10.01 -5.75 -7.05
CA ALA A 301 -9.82 -4.70 -8.05
C ALA A 301 -8.34 -4.30 -8.21
N ASP A 302 -7.99 -3.82 -9.40
CA ASP A 302 -6.67 -3.25 -9.71
C ASP A 302 -6.46 -1.93 -8.95
N ILE A 303 -7.54 -1.15 -8.78
CA ILE A 303 -7.53 0.16 -8.13
C ILE A 303 -8.56 0.19 -6.99
N SER A 304 -8.13 0.50 -5.77
CA SER A 304 -9.01 0.78 -4.63
C SER A 304 -9.23 2.27 -4.48
N VAL A 305 -10.48 2.73 -4.57
CA VAL A 305 -10.84 4.15 -4.53
C VAL A 305 -11.59 4.46 -3.24
N VAL A 306 -11.13 5.45 -2.48
CA VAL A 306 -11.87 5.99 -1.34
C VAL A 306 -12.36 7.39 -1.68
N GLN A 307 -13.67 7.59 -1.62
CA GLN A 307 -14.31 8.88 -1.85
C GLN A 307 -15.01 9.33 -0.56
N HIS A 308 -14.90 10.63 -0.25
CA HIS A 308 -15.65 11.26 0.84
C HIS A 308 -16.16 12.63 0.44
N SER A 309 -17.30 13.04 1.01
CA SER A 309 -17.94 14.33 0.72
C SER A 309 -17.21 15.54 1.34
N HIS A 310 -16.25 15.30 2.23
CA HIS A 310 -15.34 16.30 2.79
C HIS A 310 -13.87 15.91 2.49
N GLN A 311 -12.91 16.60 3.09
CA GLN A 311 -11.51 16.18 3.14
C GLN A 311 -11.34 14.77 3.70
N ILE A 312 -10.31 14.07 3.23
CA ILE A 312 -9.92 12.72 3.70
C ILE A 312 -8.65 12.85 4.54
N GLY A 313 -8.74 12.48 5.81
CA GLY A 313 -7.64 12.59 6.77
C GLY A 313 -6.45 11.67 6.47
N GLU A 314 -5.29 12.04 7.00
CA GLU A 314 -4.01 11.37 6.74
C GLU A 314 -4.02 9.89 7.15
N ALA A 315 -4.60 9.55 8.31
CA ALA A 315 -4.69 8.17 8.78
C ALA A 315 -5.44 7.24 7.81
N VAL A 316 -6.49 7.75 7.14
CA VAL A 316 -7.24 7.00 6.12
C VAL A 316 -6.38 6.77 4.88
N ARG A 317 -5.67 7.81 4.42
CA ARG A 317 -4.74 7.73 3.27
C ARG A 317 -3.61 6.74 3.54
N SER A 318 -2.96 6.86 4.70
CA SER A 318 -1.89 5.98 5.15
C SER A 318 -2.37 4.52 5.25
N THR A 319 -3.55 4.29 5.84
CA THR A 319 -4.14 2.94 5.93
C THR A 319 -4.42 2.34 4.55
N LEU A 320 -5.05 3.10 3.65
CA LEU A 320 -5.33 2.64 2.28
C LEU A 320 -4.04 2.30 1.54
N ARG A 321 -3.00 3.11 1.69
CA ARG A 321 -1.66 2.86 1.16
C ARG A 321 -1.06 1.56 1.71
N GLN A 322 -1.04 1.37 3.03
CA GLN A 322 -0.47 0.18 3.68
C GLN A 322 -1.15 -1.12 3.21
N LEU A 323 -2.44 -1.06 2.89
CA LEU A 323 -3.22 -2.21 2.42
C LEU A 323 -3.12 -2.48 0.91
N THR A 324 -2.70 -1.49 0.11
CA THR A 324 -2.64 -1.63 -1.36
C THR A 324 -1.22 -1.73 -1.90
N VAL A 325 -0.29 -0.98 -1.32
CA VAL A 325 1.07 -0.85 -1.83
C VAL A 325 2.02 -1.74 -1.02
N THR A 326 2.23 -2.94 -1.54
CA THR A 326 3.13 -3.94 -0.95
C THR A 326 4.33 -4.25 -1.84
N PRO A 327 5.45 -4.76 -1.29
CA PRO A 327 6.57 -5.27 -2.07
C PRO A 327 6.16 -6.37 -3.07
N GLY A 328 6.80 -6.42 -4.24
CA GLY A 328 6.43 -7.25 -5.39
C GLY A 328 5.54 -6.48 -6.37
N ARG A 329 4.42 -7.06 -6.80
CA ARG A 329 3.43 -6.34 -7.62
C ARG A 329 2.44 -5.59 -6.72
N ALA A 330 2.61 -4.28 -6.65
CA ALA A 330 1.74 -3.42 -5.85
C ALA A 330 0.42 -3.12 -6.59
N LYS A 331 -0.70 -3.11 -5.85
CA LYS A 331 -1.96 -2.55 -6.37
C LYS A 331 -1.91 -1.03 -6.32
N LYS A 332 -2.88 -0.39 -6.95
CA LYS A 332 -3.01 1.06 -6.93
C LYS A 332 -4.18 1.49 -6.05
N TYR A 333 -4.14 2.74 -5.63
CA TYR A 333 -5.26 3.37 -4.95
C TYR A 333 -5.49 4.79 -5.45
N CYS A 334 -6.69 5.32 -5.19
CA CYS A 334 -7.04 6.70 -5.46
C CYS A 334 -7.86 7.25 -4.29
N THR A 335 -7.68 8.53 -4.00
CA THR A 335 -8.47 9.24 -2.99
C THR A 335 -9.19 10.42 -3.62
N ILE A 336 -10.50 10.53 -3.40
CA ILE A 336 -11.36 11.54 -4.00
C ILE A 336 -12.09 12.27 -2.87
N ASP A 337 -11.57 13.44 -2.47
CA ASP A 337 -12.21 14.26 -1.44
C ASP A 337 -13.43 15.03 -1.98
N GLY A 338 -14.09 15.78 -1.09
CA GLY A 338 -15.28 16.55 -1.45
C GLY A 338 -15.06 17.56 -2.57
N GLN A 339 -13.93 18.27 -2.56
CA GLN A 339 -13.60 19.23 -3.61
C GLN A 339 -13.37 18.52 -4.96
N THR A 340 -12.68 17.39 -4.95
CA THR A 340 -12.44 16.58 -6.16
C THR A 340 -13.74 15.99 -6.68
N THR A 341 -14.59 15.46 -5.81
CA THR A 341 -15.94 14.97 -6.14
C THR A 341 -16.76 16.08 -6.80
N TYR A 342 -16.80 17.27 -6.19
CA TYR A 342 -17.48 18.44 -6.75
C TYR A 342 -17.00 18.77 -8.16
N ARG A 343 -15.67 18.80 -8.39
CA ARG A 343 -15.09 19.11 -9.70
C ARG A 343 -15.45 18.06 -10.75
N ILE A 344 -15.40 16.77 -10.40
CA ILE A 344 -15.81 15.66 -11.27
C ILE A 344 -17.27 15.81 -11.69
N LEU A 345 -18.17 16.03 -10.73
CA LEU A 345 -19.60 16.16 -11.00
C LEU A 345 -19.92 17.42 -11.82
N LYS A 346 -19.30 18.55 -11.49
CA LYS A 346 -19.49 19.82 -12.20
C LYS A 346 -19.01 19.74 -13.65
N ALA A 347 -17.83 19.17 -13.88
CA ALA A 347 -17.24 19.02 -15.21
C ALA A 347 -18.13 18.19 -16.14
N ASN A 348 -18.77 17.15 -15.58
CA ASN A 348 -19.61 16.22 -16.32
C ASN A 348 -21.10 16.60 -16.33
N LYS A 349 -21.47 17.81 -15.87
CA LYS A 349 -22.86 18.30 -15.83
C LYS A 349 -23.79 17.40 -15.01
N LEU A 350 -23.28 16.87 -13.90
CA LEU A 350 -23.98 16.00 -12.97
C LEU A 350 -24.32 16.71 -11.65
N LEU A 351 -24.29 18.04 -11.58
CA LEU A 351 -24.73 18.81 -10.41
C LEU A 351 -26.12 19.41 -10.61
#